data_AF-R5DUE5-F1
#
_entry.id   AF-R5DUE5-F1
#
_cell.length_a   1.000
_cell.length_b   1.000
_cell.length_c   1.000
_cell.angle_alpha   90.00
_cell.angle_beta   90.00
_cell.angle_gamma   90.00
#
_symmetry.space_group_name_H-M   'P 1'
#
loop_
_entity.id
_entity.type
_entity.pdbx_description
1 polymer ?
#
loop_
_entity_poly.entity_id
_entity_poly.type
_entity_poly.pdbx_seq_one_letter_code
_entity_poly.pdbx_strand_id
1 'polypeptide(L)'
;MGSRFATLVMGIIAILLGFFPKLGMLIAVIPSPVLNGATVILFGMIAFSGVQHLKDVEWDDMNVITAAVPYIIAIGCMFLPADFTAMLPSAVQSIVTQPMLVGIILLIILNLLNNTLLRPLFEKSEQ
;
A
#
# COMPACT_ATOMS: atom_id res chain seq x y z
N MET A 1 -16.08 6.96 18.02
CA MET A 1 -15.35 7.46 16.84
C MET A 1 -15.90 6.75 15.61
N GLY A 2 -16.36 7.47 14.59
CA GLY A 2 -17.05 6.88 13.42
C GLY A 2 -18.41 7.49 13.07
N SER A 3 -18.65 8.78 13.37
CA SER A 3 -19.89 9.42 12.93
C SER A 3 -19.87 9.62 11.42
N ARG A 4 -20.73 8.89 10.69
CA ARG A 4 -20.94 9.05 9.25
C ARG A 4 -21.26 10.51 8.87
N PHE A 5 -21.90 11.25 9.77
CA PHE A 5 -22.18 12.67 9.59
C PHE A 5 -20.91 13.53 9.61
N ALA A 6 -19.94 13.21 10.46
CA ALA A 6 -18.68 13.96 10.52
C ALA A 6 -17.87 13.80 9.22
N THR A 7 -17.72 12.57 8.71
CA THR A 7 -17.02 12.32 7.44
C THR A 7 -17.73 12.96 6.26
N LEU A 8 -19.06 12.92 6.24
CA LEU A 8 -19.88 13.56 5.21
C LEU A 8 -19.74 15.08 5.24
N VAL A 9 -19.79 15.70 6.42
CA VAL A 9 -19.60 17.15 6.58
C VAL A 9 -18.19 17.56 6.15
N MET A 10 -17.15 16.80 6.52
CA MET A 10 -15.78 17.06 6.05
C MET A 10 -15.65 16.95 4.54
N GLY A 11 -16.28 15.96 3.91
CA GLY A 11 -16.31 15.81 2.46
C GLY A 11 -17.01 16.99 1.77
N ILE A 12 -18.17 17.41 2.28
CA ILE A 12 -18.90 18.58 1.76
C ILE A 12 -18.07 19.85 1.89
N ILE A 13 -17.44 20.07 3.05
CA ILE A 13 -16.56 21.23 3.27
C ILE A 13 -15.37 21.18 2.30
N ALA A 14 -14.72 20.03 2.12
CA ALA A 14 -13.62 19.88 1.18
C ALA A 14 -14.01 20.20 -0.26
N ILE A 15 -15.19 19.74 -0.71
CA ILE A 15 -15.74 20.07 -2.03
C ILE A 15 -15.96 21.58 -2.13
N LEU A 16 -16.65 22.19 -1.16
CA LEU A 16 -16.93 23.63 -1.16
C LEU A 16 -15.64 24.44 -1.21
N LEU A 17 -14.64 24.12 -0.39
CA LEU A 17 -13.32 24.77 -0.38
C LEU A 17 -12.59 24.59 -1.72
N GLY A 18 -12.75 23.45 -2.38
CA GLY A 18 -12.19 23.19 -3.72
C GLY A 18 -12.73 24.14 -4.80
N PHE A 19 -13.96 24.66 -4.66
CA PHE A 19 -14.55 25.64 -5.58
C PHE A 19 -14.06 27.08 -5.36
N PHE A 20 -13.34 27.38 -4.27
CA PHE A 20 -12.86 28.74 -4.01
C PHE A 20 -11.45 28.98 -4.60
N PRO A 21 -11.31 29.76 -5.69
CA PRO A 21 -10.01 29.98 -6.35
C PRO A 21 -9.00 30.72 -5.48
N LYS A 22 -9.47 31.53 -4.51
CA LYS A 22 -8.61 32.23 -3.54
C LYS A 22 -7.80 31.27 -2.66
N LEU A 23 -8.36 30.11 -2.32
CA LEU A 23 -7.65 29.08 -1.54
C LEU A 23 -6.58 28.38 -2.38
N GLY A 24 -6.86 28.13 -3.66
CA GLY A 24 -5.87 27.60 -4.60
C GLY A 24 -4.63 28.49 -4.73
N MET A 25 -4.82 29.81 -4.81
CA MET A 25 -3.71 30.76 -4.82
C MET A 25 -2.89 30.72 -3.53
N LEU A 26 -3.54 30.57 -2.37
CA LEU A 26 -2.85 30.46 -1.09
C LEU A 26 -1.97 29.21 -1.02
N ILE A 27 -2.49 28.06 -1.48
CA ILE A 27 -1.75 26.79 -1.54
C ILE A 27 -0.57 26.90 -2.51
N ALA A 28 -0.75 27.56 -3.65
CA ALA A 28 0.30 27.74 -4.65
C ALA A 28 1.50 28.58 -4.16
N VAL A 29 1.31 29.43 -3.15
CA VAL A 29 2.37 30.23 -2.54
C VAL A 29 3.20 29.40 -1.54
N ILE A 30 2.73 28.22 -1.11
CA ILE A 30 3.45 27.35 -0.18
C ILE A 30 4.76 26.86 -0.83
N PRO A 31 5.92 27.09 -0.20
CA PRO A 31 7.20 26.63 -0.74
C PRO A 31 7.26 25.10 -0.84
N SER A 32 7.87 24.58 -1.91
CA SER A 32 8.06 23.14 -2.12
C SER A 32 8.71 22.41 -0.93
N PRO A 33 9.70 22.98 -0.20
CA PRO A 33 10.27 22.32 0.99
C PRO A 33 9.24 22.00 2.08
N VAL A 34 8.24 22.85 2.28
CA VAL A 34 7.18 22.64 3.29
C VAL A 34 6.23 21.54 2.84
N LEU A 35 5.84 21.56 1.57
CA LEU A 35 4.93 20.56 0.99
C LEU A 35 5.55 19.16 1.00
N ASN A 36 6.85 19.07 0.67
CA ASN A 36 7.61 17.82 0.75
C ASN A 36 7.74 17.35 2.20
N GLY A 37 8.00 18.25 3.16
CA GLY A 37 8.05 17.92 4.59
C GLY A 37 6.73 17.35 5.11
N ALA A 38 5.60 18.00 4.78
CA ALA A 38 4.28 17.51 5.14
C ALA A 38 3.98 16.12 4.54
N THR A 39 4.40 15.89 3.29
CA THR A 39 4.23 14.62 2.59
C THR A 39 5.05 13.50 3.24
N VAL A 40 6.30 13.75 3.64
CA VAL A 40 7.14 12.79 4.37
C VAL A 40 6.49 12.40 5.70
N ILE A 41 5.95 13.37 6.45
CA ILE A 41 5.24 13.11 7.71
C ILE A 41 4.01 12.22 7.46
N LEU A 42 3.22 12.52 6.43
CA LEU A 42 2.05 11.72 6.06
C LEU A 42 2.43 10.28 5.71
N PHE A 43 3.42 10.08 4.85
CA PHE A 43 3.89 8.73 4.50
C PHE A 43 4.48 7.99 5.70
N GLY A 44 5.19 8.69 6.61
CA GLY A 44 5.67 8.12 7.86
C GLY A 44 4.53 7.61 8.74
N MET A 45 3.48 8.41 8.93
CA MET A 45 2.30 8.00 9.69
C MET A 45 1.59 6.80 9.07
N ILE A 46 1.45 6.76 7.74
CA ILE A 46 0.87 5.62 7.02
C ILE A 46 1.72 4.36 7.23
N ALA A 47 3.05 4.46 7.10
CA ALA A 47 3.96 3.35 7.31
C ALA A 47 3.88 2.80 8.74
N PHE A 48 3.91 3.66 9.76
CA PHE A 48 3.79 3.25 11.16
C PHE A 48 2.41 2.69 11.48
N SER A 49 1.33 3.22 10.91
CA SER A 49 0.00 2.63 11.04
C SER A 49 -0.05 1.22 10.46
N GLY A 50 0.64 0.96 9.35
CA GLY A 50 0.83 -0.39 8.81
C GLY A 50 1.52 -1.32 9.80
N VAL A 51 2.65 -0.89 10.38
CA VAL A 51 3.38 -1.67 11.40
C VAL A 51 2.51 -1.95 12.63
N GLN A 52 1.70 -0.98 13.06
CA GLN A 52 0.77 -1.19 14.17
C GLN A 52 -0.32 -2.22 13.86
N HIS A 53 -0.75 -2.39 12.61
CA HIS A 53 -1.68 -3.46 12.24
C HIS A 53 -1.01 -4.84 12.23
N LEU A 54 0.30 -4.93 11.97
CA LEU A 54 1.03 -6.21 11.98
C LEU A 54 1.11 -6.86 13.37
N LYS A 55 0.83 -6.10 14.44
CA LYS A 55 0.79 -6.64 15.81
C LYS A 55 -0.33 -7.66 16.03
N ASP A 56 -1.40 -7.55 15.23
CA ASP A 56 -2.60 -8.38 15.37
C ASP A 56 -2.47 -9.70 14.56
N VAL A 57 -1.33 -9.91 13.89
CA VAL A 57 -1.01 -11.10 13.10
C VAL A 57 -0.24 -12.11 13.94
N GLU A 58 -0.64 -13.38 13.89
CA GLU A 58 0.15 -14.48 14.44
C GLU A 58 1.30 -14.84 13.49
N TRP A 59 2.53 -14.73 13.99
CA TRP A 59 3.75 -14.96 13.21
C TRP A 59 4.29 -16.37 13.41
N ASP A 60 3.88 -17.29 12.55
CA ASP A 60 4.49 -18.61 12.39
C ASP A 60 5.37 -18.68 11.13
N ASP A 61 6.10 -19.78 10.93
CA ASP A 61 7.02 -19.93 9.81
C ASP A 61 6.34 -19.72 8.45
N MET A 62 5.10 -20.21 8.30
CA MET A 62 4.30 -20.05 7.08
C MET A 62 3.91 -18.59 6.82
N ASN A 63 3.45 -17.85 7.82
CA ASN A 63 3.06 -16.44 7.70
C ASN A 63 4.29 -15.55 7.49
N VAL A 64 5.42 -15.87 8.13
CA VAL A 64 6.70 -15.18 7.89
C VAL A 64 7.14 -15.33 6.43
N ILE A 65 7.13 -16.54 5.88
CA ILE A 65 7.47 -16.77 4.46
C ILE A 65 6.49 -16.03 3.54
N THR A 66 5.20 -16.13 3.85
CA THR A 66 4.12 -15.49 3.09
C THR A 66 4.27 -13.98 3.04
N ALA A 67 4.76 -13.35 4.11
CA ALA A 67 5.02 -11.91 4.15
C ALA A 67 6.37 -11.52 3.53
N ALA A 68 7.43 -12.29 3.80
CA ALA A 68 8.79 -11.95 3.39
C ALA A 68 9.01 -12.02 1.86
N VAL A 69 8.42 -13.02 1.20
CA VAL A 69 8.61 -13.25 -0.24
C VAL A 69 8.03 -12.09 -1.09
N PRO A 70 6.75 -11.67 -0.92
CA PRO A 70 6.21 -10.47 -1.56
C PRO A 70 7.00 -9.21 -1.26
N TYR A 71 7.45 -9.05 -0.02
CA TYR A 71 8.17 -7.86 0.39
C TYR A 71 9.50 -7.71 -0.36
N ILE A 72 10.30 -8.77 -0.43
CA ILE A 72 11.58 -8.77 -1.15
C ILE A 72 11.37 -8.58 -2.66
N ILE A 73 10.38 -9.26 -3.25
CA ILE A 73 10.09 -9.17 -4.68
C ILE A 73 9.62 -7.76 -5.05
N ALA A 74 8.72 -7.17 -4.26
CA ALA A 74 8.26 -5.80 -4.47
C ALA A 74 9.41 -4.79 -4.47
N ILE A 75 10.31 -4.88 -3.49
CA ILE A 75 11.50 -4.02 -3.42
C ILE A 75 12.41 -4.26 -4.64
N GLY A 76 12.59 -5.52 -5.06
CA GLY A 76 13.35 -5.88 -6.25
C GLY A 76 12.84 -5.22 -7.53
N CYS A 77 11.52 -5.07 -7.68
CA CYS A 77 10.92 -4.39 -8.84
C CYS A 77 11.33 -2.90 -8.95
N MET A 78 11.75 -2.26 -7.86
CA MET A 78 12.22 -0.87 -7.89
C MET A 78 13.55 -0.70 -8.65
N PHE A 79 14.34 -1.78 -8.77
CA PHE A 79 15.67 -1.77 -9.39
C PHE A 79 15.67 -2.38 -10.80
N LEU A 80 14.50 -2.61 -11.39
CA LEU A 80 14.38 -3.19 -12.72
C LEU A 80 14.83 -2.18 -13.80
N PRO A 81 15.70 -2.57 -14.76
CA PRO A 81 16.11 -1.70 -15.85
C PRO A 81 14.92 -1.28 -16.73
N ALA A 82 14.92 -0.02 -17.17
CA ALA A 82 13.86 0.52 -18.03
C ALA A 82 13.70 -0.30 -19.33
N ASP A 83 14.82 -0.75 -19.91
CA ASP A 83 14.84 -1.57 -21.12
C ASP A 83 14.07 -2.89 -20.94
N PHE A 84 14.20 -3.53 -19.78
CA PHE A 84 13.46 -4.74 -19.46
C PHE A 84 11.97 -4.46 -19.30
N THR A 85 11.60 -3.38 -18.62
CA THR A 85 10.18 -3.01 -18.43
C THR A 85 9.50 -2.61 -19.72
N ALA A 86 10.23 -2.07 -20.69
CA ALA A 86 9.72 -1.66 -21.99
C ALA A 86 9.41 -2.84 -22.92
N MET A 87 10.03 -4.01 -22.70
CA MET A 87 9.76 -5.24 -23.44
C MET A 87 8.48 -5.95 -22.96
N LEU A 88 7.91 -5.54 -21.83
CA LEU A 88 6.71 -6.15 -21.26
C LEU A 88 5.44 -5.60 -21.94
N PRO A 89 4.37 -6.41 -22.03
CA PRO A 89 3.06 -5.92 -22.41
C PRO A 89 2.61 -4.77 -21.49
N SER A 90 1.94 -3.76 -22.04
CA SER A 90 1.54 -2.53 -21.32
C SER A 90 0.77 -2.79 -20.01
N ALA A 91 -0.06 -3.84 -20.00
CA ALA A 91 -0.78 -4.27 -18.80
C ALA A 91 0.16 -4.73 -17.67
N VAL A 92 1.21 -5.48 -18.00
CA VAL A 92 2.20 -5.98 -17.03
C VAL A 92 3.14 -4.87 -16.60
N GLN A 93 3.57 -4.03 -17.54
CA GLN A 93 4.44 -2.89 -17.27
C GLN A 93 3.84 -1.97 -16.21
N SER A 94 2.54 -1.63 -16.33
CA SER A 94 1.86 -0.73 -15.38
C SER A 94 1.82 -1.27 -13.95
N ILE A 95 1.85 -2.59 -13.78
CA ILE A 95 1.87 -3.25 -12.47
C ILE A 95 3.31 -3.32 -11.95
N VAL A 96 4.26 -3.77 -12.77
CA VAL A 96 5.66 -3.99 -12.36
C VAL A 96 6.38 -2.69 -12.02
N THR A 97 6.03 -1.57 -12.66
CA THR A 97 6.58 -0.24 -12.32
C THR A 97 6.05 0.32 -11.00
N GLN A 98 5.06 -0.34 -10.38
CA GLN A 98 4.50 0.02 -9.08
C GLN A 98 4.78 -1.07 -8.05
N PRO A 99 5.94 -1.01 -7.35
CA PRO A 99 6.35 -1.99 -6.33
C PRO A 99 5.25 -2.35 -5.32
N MET A 100 4.50 -1.35 -4.86
CA MET A 100 3.41 -1.54 -3.91
C MET A 100 2.31 -2.46 -4.45
N LEU A 101 1.93 -2.33 -5.72
CA LEU A 101 0.91 -3.19 -6.33
C LEU A 101 1.41 -4.62 -6.48
N VAL A 102 2.66 -4.80 -6.94
CA VAL A 102 3.28 -6.12 -7.06
C VAL A 102 3.28 -6.83 -5.70
N GLY A 103 3.73 -6.14 -4.66
CA GLY A 103 3.78 -6.67 -3.30
C GLY A 103 2.40 -7.07 -2.76
N ILE A 104 1.38 -6.22 -2.92
CA ILE A 104 0.02 -6.51 -2.46
C ILE A 104 -0.57 -7.70 -3.20
N ILE A 105 -0.47 -7.72 -4.53
CA ILE A 105 -1.01 -8.81 -5.34
C ILE A 105 -0.33 -10.13 -4.96
N LEU A 106 1.00 -10.14 -4.86
CA LEU A 106 1.73 -11.34 -4.53
C LEU A 106 1.45 -11.81 -3.09
N LEU A 107 1.34 -10.88 -2.14
CA LEU A 107 0.97 -11.18 -0.75
C LEU A 107 -0.41 -11.82 -0.66
N ILE A 108 -1.40 -11.28 -1.36
CA ILE A 108 -2.75 -11.84 -1.39
C ILE A 108 -2.72 -13.26 -1.99
N ILE A 109 -2.04 -13.43 -3.14
CA ILE A 109 -1.95 -14.74 -3.81
C ILE A 109 -1.26 -15.76 -2.90
N LEU A 110 -0.12 -15.42 -2.31
CA LEU A 110 0.61 -16.33 -1.42
C LEU A 110 -0.15 -16.61 -0.12
N ASN A 111 -0.84 -15.62 0.44
CA ASN A 111 -1.68 -15.84 1.62
C ASN A 111 -2.85 -16.77 1.34
N LEU A 112 -3.51 -16.62 0.18
CA LEU A 112 -4.57 -17.55 -0.23
C LEU A 112 -4.02 -18.95 -0.49
N LEU A 113 -2.90 -19.08 -1.21
CA LEU A 113 -2.30 -20.37 -1.51
C LEU A 113 -1.81 -21.07 -0.24
N ASN A 114 -1.10 -20.35 0.60
CA ASN A 114 -0.39 -20.94 1.73
C ASN A 114 -1.28 -21.09 2.96
N ASN A 115 -1.86 -19.97 3.41
CA ASN A 115 -2.62 -19.93 4.65
C ASN A 115 -4.03 -20.52 4.49
N THR A 116 -4.63 -20.43 3.29
CA THR A 116 -5.99 -20.94 3.06
C THR A 116 -6.00 -22.36 2.47
N LEU A 117 -5.09 -22.72 1.55
CA LEU A 117 -5.10 -24.04 0.91
C LEU A 117 -4.11 -25.03 1.52
N LEU A 118 -2.86 -24.62 1.79
CA LEU A 118 -1.83 -25.54 2.26
C LEU A 118 -1.96 -25.88 3.75
N ARG A 119 -2.19 -24.89 4.63
CA ARG A 119 -2.36 -25.11 6.08
C ARG A 119 -3.36 -26.24 6.43
N PRO A 120 -4.59 -26.28 5.89
CA PRO A 120 -5.54 -27.36 6.22
C PRO A 120 -5.14 -28.73 5.66
N LEU A 121 -4.29 -28.80 4.64
CA LEU A 121 -3.79 -30.08 4.11
C LEU A 121 -2.73 -30.70 5.04
N PHE A 122 -1.89 -29.88 5.66
CA PHE A 122 -0.89 -30.35 6.63
C PHE A 122 -1.54 -30.83 7.92
N GLU A 123 -2.52 -30.09 8.44
CA GLU A 123 -3.28 -30.48 9.64
C GLU A 123 -4.06 -31.80 9.45
N LYS A 124 -4.50 -32.08 8.22
CA LYS A 124 -5.19 -33.33 7.88
C LYS A 124 -4.26 -34.53 7.68
N SER A 125 -2.96 -34.31 7.50
CA SER A 125 -1.97 -35.39 7.34
C SER A 125 -1.42 -35.93 8.66
N GLU A 126 -1.62 -35.19 9.75
CA GLU A 126 -1.17 -35.55 11.10
C GLU A 126 -2.27 -36.20 11.96
N GLN A 127 -3.49 -36.39 11.41
CA GLN A 127 -4.61 -37.14 11.98
C GLN A 127 -4.87 -38.44 11.20
#